data_AF-A0A2E2D664-F1
#
_entry.id   AF-A0A2E2D664-F1
#
_cell.length_a   1.000
_cell.length_b   1.000
_cell.length_c   1.000
_cell.angle_alpha   90.00
_cell.angle_beta   90.00
_cell.angle_gamma   90.00
#
_symmetry.space_group_name_H-M   'P 1'
#
loop_
_entity.id
_entity.type
_entity.pdbx_description
1 polymer ?
#
loop_
_entity_poly.entity_id
_entity_poly.type
_entity_poly.pdbx_seq_one_letter_code
_entity_poly.pdbx_strand_id
1 'polypeptide(L)'
;MIHMNYALAESKGLSEERIKLLEVLYKRMYSTLTRPEMFTDSYHKALERVRQIEYTLQYCWGFEENPSMWKYEFYLKGCTCPKIDNEELVGTDRRVYNMNCPYHSTEDTGF
;
A
#
# COMPACT_ATOMS: atom_id res chain seq x y z
N MET A 1 -4.51 -9.64 9.17
CA MET A 1 -3.91 -10.15 7.92
C MET A 1 -4.69 -9.52 6.78
N ILE A 2 -4.03 -9.00 5.74
CA ILE A 2 -4.69 -8.35 4.60
C ILE A 2 -5.05 -9.47 3.62
N HIS A 3 -6.32 -9.52 3.20
CA HIS A 3 -6.84 -10.60 2.37
C HIS A 3 -7.42 -10.06 1.07
N MET A 4 -7.28 -10.86 0.02
CA MET A 4 -7.91 -10.64 -1.27
C MET A 4 -9.43 -10.86 -1.17
N ASN A 5 -10.21 -10.09 -1.93
CA ASN A 5 -11.64 -10.31 -2.09
C ASN A 5 -11.92 -11.29 -3.24
N TYR A 6 -12.03 -12.59 -2.95
CA TYR A 6 -12.26 -13.62 -3.97
C TYR A 6 -13.55 -13.40 -4.79
N ALA A 7 -14.63 -12.92 -4.17
CA ALA A 7 -15.88 -12.63 -4.88
C ALA A 7 -15.70 -11.51 -5.92
N LEU A 8 -14.92 -10.48 -5.60
CA LEU A 8 -14.56 -9.45 -6.57
C LEU A 8 -13.69 -10.03 -7.70
N ALA A 9 -12.74 -10.91 -7.39
CA ALA A 9 -11.89 -11.54 -8.40
C ALA A 9 -12.70 -12.38 -9.40
N GLU A 10 -13.68 -13.14 -8.90
CA GLU A 10 -14.63 -13.89 -9.71
C GLU A 10 -15.48 -12.95 -10.58
N SER A 11 -16.06 -11.90 -9.98
CA SER A 11 -16.90 -10.95 -10.73
C SER A 11 -16.16 -10.20 -11.85
N LYS A 12 -14.83 -10.03 -11.71
CA LYS A 12 -13.95 -9.44 -12.73
C LYS A 12 -13.41 -10.44 -13.74
N GLY A 13 -13.70 -11.74 -13.59
CA GLY A 13 -13.20 -12.78 -14.48
C GLY A 13 -11.68 -12.90 -14.47
N LEU A 14 -11.02 -12.68 -13.32
CA LEU A 14 -9.56 -12.80 -13.23
C LEU A 14 -9.12 -14.25 -13.44
N SER A 15 -8.03 -14.46 -14.17
CA SER A 15 -7.44 -15.79 -14.36
C SER A 15 -6.88 -16.33 -13.05
N GLU A 16 -6.75 -17.66 -12.95
CA GLU A 16 -6.12 -18.33 -11.81
C GLU A 16 -4.69 -17.80 -11.54
N GLU A 17 -3.93 -17.53 -12.60
CA GLU A 17 -2.59 -16.94 -12.52
C GLU A 17 -2.62 -15.54 -11.89
N ARG A 18 -3.57 -14.69 -12.28
CA ARG A 18 -3.74 -13.35 -11.67
C ARG A 18 -4.14 -13.46 -10.20
N ILE A 19 -5.02 -14.41 -9.86
CA ILE A 19 -5.43 -14.68 -8.47
C ILE A 19 -4.22 -15.11 -7.64
N LYS A 20 -3.40 -16.05 -8.12
CA LYS A 20 -2.16 -16.47 -7.44
C LYS A 20 -1.19 -15.31 -7.25
N LEU A 21 -1.04 -14.45 -8.25
CA LEU A 21 -0.20 -13.25 -8.15
C LEU A 21 -0.71 -12.29 -7.08
N LEU A 22 -2.02 -12.02 -7.04
CA LEU A 22 -2.64 -11.20 -5.99
C LEU A 22 -2.36 -11.76 -4.60
N GLU A 23 -2.51 -13.08 -4.39
CA GLU A 23 -2.19 -13.71 -3.10
C GLU A 23 -0.73 -13.51 -2.68
N VAL A 24 0.21 -13.62 -3.62
CA VAL A 24 1.63 -13.34 -3.37
C VAL A 24 1.83 -11.87 -3.01
N LEU A 25 1.17 -10.95 -3.70
CA LEU A 25 1.25 -9.51 -3.42
C LEU A 25 0.70 -9.17 -2.03
N TYR A 26 -0.45 -9.71 -1.62
CA TYR A 26 -0.99 -9.51 -0.28
C TYR A 26 -0.06 -10.05 0.83
N LYS A 27 0.57 -11.21 0.62
CA LYS A 27 1.57 -11.77 1.55
C LYS A 27 2.82 -10.89 1.65
N ARG A 28 3.30 -10.36 0.51
CA ARG A 28 4.42 -9.42 0.46
C ARG A 28 4.09 -8.11 1.15
N MET A 29 2.92 -7.53 0.85
CA MET A 29 2.40 -6.34 1.51
C MET A 29 2.40 -6.52 3.02
N TYR A 30 1.75 -7.57 3.52
CA TYR A 30 1.69 -7.85 4.95
C TYR A 30 3.07 -7.96 5.60
N SER A 31 4.01 -8.67 4.96
CA SER A 31 5.38 -8.78 5.46
C SER A 31 6.10 -7.43 5.49
N THR A 32 5.98 -6.62 4.43
CA THR A 32 6.58 -5.28 4.36
C THR A 32 6.00 -4.32 5.40
N LEU A 33 4.68 -4.39 5.65
CA LEU A 33 4.05 -3.54 6.67
C LEU A 33 4.45 -3.91 8.10
N THR A 34 4.59 -5.21 8.38
CA THR A 34 4.82 -5.72 9.75
C THR A 34 6.29 -5.86 10.12
N ARG A 35 7.17 -6.04 9.13
CA ARG A 35 8.61 -6.24 9.30
C ARG A 35 9.41 -5.52 8.20
N PRO A 36 9.25 -4.20 8.00
CA PRO A 36 9.97 -3.45 6.98
C PRO A 36 11.50 -3.63 7.07
N GLU A 37 12.02 -3.78 8.29
CA GLU A 37 13.43 -4.01 8.61
C GLU A 37 14.02 -5.28 7.96
N MET A 38 13.19 -6.27 7.59
CA MET A 38 13.67 -7.47 6.91
C MET A 38 14.01 -7.24 5.43
N PHE A 39 13.54 -6.13 4.85
CA PHE A 39 13.66 -5.86 3.41
C PHE A 39 14.55 -4.66 3.12
N THR A 40 14.71 -3.74 4.09
CA THR A 40 15.52 -2.54 3.93
C THR A 40 15.79 -1.85 5.26
N ASP A 41 16.95 -1.20 5.35
CA ASP A 41 17.34 -0.35 6.49
C ASP A 41 16.86 1.11 6.37
N SER A 42 16.10 1.45 5.32
CA SER A 42 15.64 2.82 5.04
C SER A 42 14.11 2.90 5.05
N TYR A 43 13.58 3.82 5.85
CA TYR A 43 12.14 4.12 5.90
C TYR A 43 11.58 4.50 4.52
N HIS A 44 12.31 5.33 3.76
CA HIS A 44 11.93 5.72 2.41
C HIS A 44 11.84 4.52 1.46
N LYS A 45 12.83 3.61 1.47
CA LYS A 45 12.78 2.39 0.64
C LYS A 45 11.65 1.45 1.04
N ALA A 46 11.31 1.39 2.32
CA ALA A 46 10.17 0.60 2.80
C ALA A 46 8.84 1.19 2.30
N LEU A 47 8.71 2.52 2.33
CA LEU A 47 7.56 3.24 1.78
C LEU A 47 7.41 3.00 0.27
N GLU A 48 8.48 3.18 -0.50
CA GLU A 48 8.46 2.94 -1.95
C GLU A 48 8.09 1.51 -2.30
N ARG A 49 8.54 0.54 -1.50
CA ARG A 49 8.14 -0.86 -1.67
C ARG A 49 6.63 -1.06 -1.47
N VAL A 50 6.03 -0.40 -0.48
CA VAL A 50 4.56 -0.47 -0.28
C VAL A 50 3.84 0.11 -1.50
N ARG A 51 4.26 1.28 -1.98
CA ARG A 51 3.68 1.96 -3.15
C ARG A 51 3.78 1.12 -4.42
N GLN A 52 4.92 0.49 -4.66
CA GLN A 52 5.10 -0.45 -5.79
C GLN A 52 4.15 -1.65 -5.71
N ILE A 53 3.90 -2.18 -4.51
CA ILE A 53 2.94 -3.28 -4.34
C ILE A 53 1.51 -2.78 -4.56
N GLU A 54 1.13 -1.60 -4.06
CA GLU A 54 -0.18 -0.97 -4.32
C GLU A 54 -0.42 -0.75 -5.82
N TYR A 55 0.55 -0.20 -6.53
CA TYR A 55 0.53 -0.08 -7.98
C TYR A 55 0.29 -1.44 -8.66
N THR A 56 1.08 -2.45 -8.28
CA THR A 56 0.96 -3.79 -8.87
C THR A 56 -0.40 -4.43 -8.54
N LEU A 57 -0.96 -4.17 -7.36
CA LEU A 57 -2.29 -4.62 -6.98
C LEU A 57 -3.34 -4.01 -7.89
N GLN A 58 -3.32 -2.69 -8.12
CA GLN A 58 -4.25 -2.02 -9.04
C GLN A 58 -4.21 -2.65 -10.43
N TYR A 59 -3.00 -2.83 -10.98
CA TYR A 59 -2.81 -3.49 -12.27
C TYR A 59 -3.38 -4.92 -12.30
N CYS A 60 -3.07 -5.74 -11.29
CA CYS A 60 -3.54 -7.13 -11.24
C CYS A 60 -5.07 -7.23 -11.12
N TRP A 61 -5.68 -6.28 -10.43
CA TRP A 61 -7.13 -6.12 -10.33
C TRP A 61 -7.79 -5.54 -11.59
N GLY A 62 -6.99 -5.06 -12.56
CA GLY A 62 -7.50 -4.40 -13.76
C GLY A 62 -8.06 -2.99 -13.49
N PHE A 63 -7.59 -2.33 -12.44
CA PHE A 63 -7.87 -0.92 -12.18
C PHE A 63 -6.80 -0.04 -12.84
N GLU A 64 -7.17 1.20 -13.15
CA GLU A 64 -6.21 2.23 -13.52
C GLU A 64 -5.29 2.55 -12.34
N GLU A 65 -4.06 2.94 -12.65
CA GLU A 65 -3.14 3.45 -11.65
C GLU A 65 -3.71 4.74 -11.08
N ASN A 66 -3.85 4.77 -9.75
CA ASN A 66 -4.31 5.97 -9.06
C ASN A 66 -3.74 6.02 -7.63
N PRO A 67 -2.72 6.84 -7.37
CA PRO A 67 -2.14 7.00 -6.04
C PRO A 67 -3.12 7.48 -4.96
N SER A 68 -4.19 8.20 -5.34
CA SER A 68 -5.24 8.60 -4.39
C SER A 68 -5.98 7.39 -3.78
N MET A 69 -5.90 6.22 -4.41
CA MET A 69 -6.52 4.99 -3.90
C MET A 69 -5.57 4.16 -3.02
N TRP A 70 -4.29 4.55 -2.89
CA TRP A 70 -3.35 3.87 -2.02
C TRP A 70 -3.66 4.15 -0.56
N LYS A 71 -3.54 3.12 0.27
CA LYS A 71 -3.89 3.20 1.71
C LYS A 71 -2.90 2.50 2.62
N TYR A 72 -2.14 1.52 2.13
CA TYR A 72 -1.33 0.68 3.00
C TYR A 72 -0.08 1.38 3.56
N GLU A 73 0.38 2.49 2.99
CA GLU A 73 1.56 3.23 3.50
C GLU A 73 1.41 3.68 4.96
N PHE A 74 0.19 3.99 5.41
CA PHE A 74 -0.08 4.35 6.81
C PHE A 74 -0.09 3.17 7.77
N TYR A 75 -0.04 1.93 7.25
CA TYR A 75 -0.01 0.70 8.04
C TYR A 75 1.40 0.18 8.31
N LEU A 76 2.44 0.85 7.78
CA LEU A 76 3.84 0.53 8.10
C LEU A 76 4.09 0.59 9.60
N LYS A 77 4.74 -0.44 10.14
CA LYS A 77 5.14 -0.52 11.56
C LYS A 77 6.08 0.65 11.88
N GLY A 78 5.66 1.53 12.78
CA GLY A 78 6.40 2.74 13.14
C GLY A 78 5.92 4.02 12.44
N CYS A 79 4.98 3.92 11.50
CA CYS A 79 4.28 5.09 10.97
C CYS A 79 3.43 5.74 12.07
N THR A 80 3.55 7.06 12.21
CA THR A 80 2.88 7.86 13.24
C THR A 80 1.81 8.81 12.69
N CYS A 81 1.50 8.72 11.39
CA CYS A 81 0.40 9.46 10.77
C CYS A 81 -0.96 8.91 11.23
N PRO A 82 -2.03 9.73 11.29
CA PRO A 82 -3.35 9.30 11.73
C PRO A 82 -3.98 8.35 10.70
N LYS A 83 -4.10 7.07 11.07
CA LYS A 83 -4.53 6.01 10.13
C LYS A 83 -6.00 6.13 9.73
N ILE A 84 -6.87 6.39 10.70
CA ILE A 84 -8.32 6.48 10.49
C ILE A 84 -8.63 7.64 9.54
N ASP A 85 -8.09 8.84 9.83
CA ASP A 85 -8.25 10.02 8.98
C ASP A 85 -7.79 9.76 7.53
N ASN A 86 -6.63 9.12 7.35
CA ASN A 86 -6.13 8.81 6.01
C ASN A 86 -6.94 7.72 5.30
N GLU A 87 -7.55 6.78 6.03
CA GLU A 87 -8.43 5.77 5.45
C GLU A 87 -9.74 6.39 4.93
N GLU A 88 -10.29 7.36 5.65
CA GLU A 88 -11.46 8.14 5.22
C GLU A 88 -11.17 9.04 4.00
N LEU A 89 -9.90 9.42 3.81
CA LEU A 89 -9.43 10.25 2.68
C LEU A 89 -9.02 9.45 1.45
N VAL A 90 -9.12 8.11 1.46
CA VAL A 90 -8.85 7.28 0.27
C VAL A 90 -9.79 7.69 -0.87
N GLY A 91 -9.24 7.85 -2.06
CA GLY A 91 -9.94 8.38 -3.24
C GLY A 91 -9.93 9.91 -3.35
N THR A 92 -9.35 10.62 -2.38
CA THR A 92 -9.15 12.08 -2.43
C THR A 92 -7.68 12.43 -2.70
N ASP A 93 -7.44 13.69 -3.09
CA ASP A 93 -6.12 14.30 -3.26
C ASP A 93 -5.46 14.70 -1.92
N ARG A 94 -6.10 14.42 -0.78
CA ARG A 94 -5.64 14.83 0.54
C ARG A 94 -5.09 13.67 1.35
N ARG A 95 -4.09 13.97 2.17
CA ARG A 95 -3.50 13.07 3.17
C ARG A 95 -3.12 13.88 4.40
N VAL A 96 -3.16 13.23 5.56
CA VAL A 96 -2.77 13.84 6.84
C VAL A 96 -1.45 13.23 7.29
N TYR A 97 -0.42 14.05 7.39
CA TYR A 97 0.90 13.62 7.80
C TYR A 97 1.23 14.13 9.20
N ASN A 98 1.82 13.26 10.00
CA ASN A 98 2.51 13.70 11.22
C ASN A 98 3.90 14.19 10.81
N MET A 99 4.21 15.45 11.14
CA MET A 99 5.48 16.10 10.79
C MET A 99 6.73 15.40 11.36
N ASN A 100 6.56 14.49 12.32
CA ASN A 100 7.65 13.69 12.89
C ASN A 100 7.59 12.20 12.45
N CYS A 101 6.78 11.86 11.44
CA CYS A 101 6.65 10.49 10.97
C CYS A 101 7.89 10.03 10.19
N PRO A 102 8.63 9.00 10.64
CA PRO A 102 9.88 8.59 10.00
C PRO A 102 9.73 8.17 8.52
N TYR A 103 8.51 7.84 8.10
CA TYR A 103 8.20 7.48 6.72
C TYR A 103 7.79 8.67 5.84
N HIS A 104 7.10 9.66 6.42
CA HIS A 104 6.42 10.72 5.66
C HIS A 104 6.87 12.15 6.03
N SER A 105 7.79 12.30 6.99
CA SER A 105 8.30 13.59 7.46
C SER A 105 9.48 14.12 6.66
N THR A 106 10.00 13.37 5.69
CA THR A 106 11.13 13.83 4.88
C THR A 106 10.62 14.72 3.76
N GLU A 107 11.21 15.91 3.66
CA GLU A 107 11.03 16.95 2.63
C GLU A 107 11.38 16.50 1.19
N ASP A 108 11.03 15.28 0.80
CA ASP A 108 11.16 14.75 -0.55
C ASP A 108 9.79 14.67 -1.25
N THR A 109 8.91 15.63 -0.98
CA THR A 109 7.83 15.98 -1.92
C THR A 109 8.43 16.91 -2.99
N GLY A 110 9.35 16.36 -3.77
CA GLY A 110 9.72 16.94 -5.06
C GLY A 110 8.51 16.84 -5.97
N PHE A 111 7.81 17.96 -6.13
CA PHE A 111 7.02 18.22 -7.34
C PHE A 111 7.96 18.37 -8.54
#